data_AF-A0A7V9PYS7-F1
#
_entry.id   AF-A0A7V9PYS7-F1
#
_cell.length_a   1.000
_cell.length_b   1.000
_cell.length_c   1.000
_cell.angle_alpha   90.00
_cell.angle_beta   90.00
_cell.angle_gamma   90.00
#
_symmetry.space_group_name_H-M   'P 1'
#
loop_
_entity.id
_entity.type
_entity.pdbx_description
1 polymer ?
#
loop_
_entity_poly.entity_id
_entity_poly.type
_entity_poly.pdbx_seq_one_letter_code
_entity_poly.pdbx_strand_id
1 'polypeptide(L)'
;MALVGFMGAGKSTLGPELAARLGRPFVSVDSIVEERTGESIAEHFAERGESAFRQLEEQVATEVLDRRLPVVVELGGGAVGSIETREALEQNAFTLLLEASPEEAWARVADSGRPLARDPRAFHALYDERKSLYDRVADGRATDADGAILAAAGVDIEDGALARLTELVPGDGPVEVVADATVARLHGEVVRAGLADRLVGEHEVPAGERAKTAGEAERLWSTIRLDRSGTLVALGGGSTLDLAGFVAATHLRGIAWTPIPTTLVAQVDAGIGGKTAIDVPAGKNLVGAFHWPARVLTDMATLATLPAAEVENGLAEVVKTGLLAGERLWELETAEQVRRCAAFKAAICLRDPLDRADRAQLNLGHTFAHALESASGYTLAHGRAVALGLLAALRLSGLHDEAQTVQEVLQPTPVAVDRDVAWAALTRDKKAKAGSPRLVLLDAPGRPRWGVQVDARDVRAVLDTLIA
;
A
#
# COMPACT_ATOMS: atom_id res chain seq x y z
N MET A 1 2.50 10.50 -11.48
CA MET A 1 1.24 10.88 -10.81
C MET A 1 1.04 12.37 -11.04
N ALA A 2 -0.11 12.77 -11.54
CA ALA A 2 -0.49 14.17 -11.72
C ALA A 2 -1.52 14.56 -10.66
N LEU A 3 -1.31 15.70 -9.99
CA LEU A 3 -2.19 16.25 -8.98
C LEU A 3 -3.04 17.34 -9.62
N VAL A 4 -4.35 17.10 -9.66
CA VAL A 4 -5.35 18.06 -10.11
C VAL A 4 -6.26 18.44 -8.94
N GLY A 5 -7.01 19.53 -9.10
CA GLY A 5 -7.96 19.99 -8.11
C GLY A 5 -8.05 21.51 -8.12
N PHE A 6 -9.14 22.03 -7.56
CA PHE A 6 -9.39 23.46 -7.57
C PHE A 6 -8.31 24.26 -6.85
N MET A 7 -8.23 25.56 -7.10
CA MET A 7 -7.33 26.42 -6.32
C MET A 7 -7.72 26.37 -4.84
N GLY A 8 -6.74 26.22 -3.95
CA GLY A 8 -7.01 25.98 -2.53
C GLY A 8 -7.18 24.50 -2.15
N ALA A 9 -7.15 23.55 -3.09
CA ALA A 9 -7.24 22.12 -2.79
C ALA A 9 -6.02 21.53 -2.03
N GLY A 10 -4.92 22.29 -1.87
CA GLY A 10 -3.74 21.86 -1.12
C GLY A 10 -2.65 21.15 -1.94
N LYS A 11 -2.72 21.19 -3.27
CA LYS A 11 -1.73 20.59 -4.20
C LYS A 11 -0.28 20.97 -3.87
N SER A 12 0.01 22.25 -3.67
CA SER A 12 1.35 22.76 -3.35
C SER A 12 1.88 22.31 -1.98
N THR A 13 1.00 21.85 -1.09
CA THR A 13 1.36 21.32 0.23
C THR A 13 1.52 19.80 0.19
N LEU A 14 0.52 19.10 -0.36
CA LEU A 14 0.52 17.63 -0.44
C LEU A 14 1.50 17.09 -1.48
N GLY A 15 1.77 17.84 -2.55
CA GLY A 15 2.65 17.42 -3.64
C GLY A 15 4.07 17.07 -3.20
N PRO A 16 4.79 17.97 -2.51
CA PRO A 16 6.12 17.68 -1.98
C PRO A 16 6.14 16.51 -0.99
N GLU A 17 5.11 16.40 -0.12
CA GLU A 17 4.99 15.30 0.83
C GLU A 17 4.81 13.95 0.12
N LEU A 18 3.91 13.88 -0.86
CA LEU A 18 3.67 12.70 -1.68
C LEU A 18 4.92 12.29 -2.46
N ALA A 19 5.60 13.26 -3.06
CA ALA A 19 6.86 13.02 -3.76
C ALA A 19 7.91 12.38 -2.84
N ALA A 20 8.06 12.91 -1.61
CA ALA A 20 8.96 12.35 -0.61
C ALA A 20 8.57 10.91 -0.20
N ARG A 21 7.29 10.67 0.13
CA ARG A 21 6.79 9.34 0.53
C ARG A 21 6.92 8.30 -0.60
N LEU A 22 6.70 8.72 -1.85
CA LEU A 22 6.83 7.89 -3.06
C LEU A 22 8.27 7.82 -3.62
N GLY A 23 9.24 8.50 -2.99
CA GLY A 23 10.62 8.54 -3.46
C GLY A 23 10.77 9.06 -4.89
N ARG A 24 9.93 10.02 -5.30
CA ARG A 24 9.90 10.62 -6.65
C ARG A 24 10.24 12.11 -6.59
N PRO A 25 10.76 12.70 -7.69
CA PRO A 25 10.86 14.15 -7.80
C PRO A 25 9.47 14.80 -7.81
N PHE A 26 9.38 15.99 -7.21
CA PHE A 26 8.23 16.87 -7.32
C PHE A 26 8.46 17.91 -8.41
N VAL A 27 7.44 18.18 -9.21
CA VAL A 27 7.45 19.19 -10.28
C VAL A 27 6.18 20.01 -10.21
N SER A 28 6.29 21.33 -10.18
CA SER A 28 5.14 22.23 -10.29
C SER A 28 5.14 22.91 -11.66
N VAL A 29 4.03 22.79 -12.39
CA VAL A 29 3.87 23.45 -13.70
C VAL A 29 3.93 24.96 -13.54
N ASP A 30 3.30 25.49 -12.49
CA ASP A 30 3.31 26.92 -12.14
C ASP A 30 4.75 27.42 -11.97
N SER A 31 5.60 26.69 -11.23
CA SER A 31 7.01 27.07 -11.04
C SER A 31 7.82 27.03 -12.34
N ILE A 32 7.60 26.04 -13.22
CA ILE A 32 8.28 25.99 -14.52
C ILE A 32 7.86 27.15 -15.41
N VAL A 33 6.58 27.57 -15.36
CA VAL A 33 6.11 28.74 -16.10
C VAL A 33 6.84 29.99 -15.61
N GLU A 34 6.90 30.23 -14.31
CA GLU A 34 7.61 31.39 -13.72
C GLU A 34 9.12 31.38 -14.05
N GLU A 35 9.75 30.21 -14.01
CA GLU A 35 11.16 30.06 -14.41
C GLU A 35 11.39 30.39 -15.90
N ARG A 36 10.45 30.03 -16.79
CA ARG A 36 10.54 30.28 -18.24
C ARG A 36 10.29 31.74 -18.60
N THR A 37 9.37 32.40 -17.92
CA THR A 37 9.00 33.79 -18.20
C THR A 37 9.91 34.78 -17.49
N GLY A 38 10.46 34.41 -16.33
CA GLY A 38 11.12 35.34 -15.42
C GLY A 38 10.14 36.29 -14.71
N GLU A 39 8.84 36.04 -14.84
CA GLU A 39 7.72 36.83 -14.30
C GLU A 39 6.89 35.93 -13.38
N SER A 40 6.38 36.45 -12.26
CA SER A 40 5.40 35.71 -11.45
C SER A 40 4.09 35.50 -12.23
N ILE A 41 3.30 34.50 -11.84
CA ILE A 41 1.99 34.27 -12.48
C ILE A 41 1.11 35.52 -12.42
N ALA A 42 1.12 36.24 -11.29
CA ALA A 42 0.31 37.46 -11.14
C ALA A 42 0.74 38.59 -12.09
N GLU A 43 2.05 38.77 -12.29
CA GLU A 43 2.60 39.74 -13.25
C GLU A 43 2.25 39.34 -14.68
N HIS A 44 2.44 38.07 -15.03
CA HIS A 44 2.14 37.55 -16.37
C HIS A 44 0.66 37.73 -16.73
N PHE A 45 -0.25 37.45 -15.77
CA PHE A 45 -1.68 37.71 -15.92
C PHE A 45 -2.01 39.19 -16.13
N ALA A 46 -1.32 40.09 -15.41
CA ALA A 46 -1.58 41.53 -15.49
C ALA A 46 -1.04 42.13 -16.80
N GLU A 47 0.09 41.67 -17.29
CA GLU A 47 0.76 42.21 -18.47
C GLU A 47 0.28 41.60 -19.79
N ARG A 48 0.08 40.28 -19.82
CA ARG A 48 -0.18 39.51 -21.05
C ARG A 48 -1.58 38.90 -21.10
N GLY A 49 -2.31 38.93 -20.00
CA GLY A 49 -3.67 38.41 -19.89
C GLY A 49 -3.76 36.90 -19.72
N GLU A 50 -4.94 36.42 -19.31
CA GLU A 50 -5.18 35.00 -19.00
C GLU A 50 -4.95 34.08 -20.20
N SER A 51 -5.38 34.47 -21.41
CA SER A 51 -5.25 33.61 -22.60
C SER A 51 -3.80 33.25 -22.93
N ALA A 52 -2.86 34.19 -22.75
CA ALA A 52 -1.44 33.95 -23.01
C ALA A 52 -0.85 33.02 -21.93
N PHE A 53 -1.22 33.22 -20.66
CA PHE A 53 -0.85 32.32 -19.58
C PHE A 53 -1.34 30.89 -19.84
N ARG A 54 -2.61 30.71 -20.24
CA ARG A 54 -3.20 29.39 -20.45
C ARG A 54 -2.52 28.60 -21.57
N GLN A 55 -2.14 29.27 -22.67
CA GLN A 55 -1.39 28.63 -23.75
C GLN A 55 -0.01 28.14 -23.27
N LEU A 56 0.68 28.93 -22.45
CA LEU A 56 1.97 28.54 -21.88
C LEU A 56 1.83 27.45 -20.82
N GLU A 57 0.83 27.53 -19.94
CA GLU A 57 0.50 26.50 -18.94
C GLU A 57 0.22 25.16 -19.61
N GLU A 58 -0.59 25.14 -20.68
CA GLU A 58 -0.85 23.95 -21.49
C GLU A 58 0.42 23.36 -22.11
N GLN A 59 1.25 24.20 -22.73
CA GLN A 59 2.51 23.75 -23.34
C GLN A 59 3.45 23.13 -22.30
N VAL A 60 3.57 23.75 -21.12
CA VAL A 60 4.42 23.23 -20.03
C VAL A 60 3.82 21.96 -19.44
N ALA A 61 2.51 21.92 -19.20
CA ALA A 61 1.83 20.76 -18.65
C ALA A 61 1.99 19.53 -19.56
N THR A 62 1.73 19.67 -20.85
CA THR A 62 1.89 18.60 -21.83
C THR A 62 3.34 18.12 -21.94
N GLU A 63 4.33 19.03 -21.95
CA GLU A 63 5.75 18.66 -21.95
C GLU A 63 6.15 17.90 -20.69
N VAL A 64 5.66 18.31 -19.52
CA VAL A 64 5.96 17.65 -18.24
C VAL A 64 5.29 16.28 -18.16
N LEU A 65 4.06 16.14 -18.65
CA LEU A 65 3.31 14.88 -18.66
C LEU A 65 3.90 13.87 -19.67
N ASP A 66 4.48 14.33 -20.78
CA ASP A 66 5.16 13.46 -21.75
C ASP A 66 6.52 12.94 -21.25
N ARG A 67 7.02 13.44 -20.10
CA ARG A 67 8.27 12.94 -19.50
C ARG A 67 8.09 11.48 -19.06
N ARG A 68 8.91 10.59 -19.62
CA ARG A 68 8.95 9.15 -19.25
C ARG A 68 9.58 8.85 -17.89
N LEU A 69 9.82 9.85 -17.04
CA LEU A 69 10.38 9.63 -15.70
C LEU A 69 9.27 9.65 -14.64
N PRO A 70 9.28 8.75 -13.65
CA PRO A 70 8.25 8.74 -12.62
C PRO A 70 8.39 9.97 -11.71
N VAL A 71 7.44 10.90 -11.80
CA VAL A 71 7.39 12.15 -11.03
C VAL A 71 6.00 12.36 -10.40
N VAL A 72 5.96 13.19 -9.36
CA VAL A 72 4.72 13.79 -8.86
C VAL A 72 4.63 15.21 -9.43
N VAL A 73 3.58 15.46 -10.21
CA VAL A 73 3.37 16.73 -10.91
C VAL A 73 2.20 17.47 -10.32
N GLU A 74 2.38 18.73 -9.95
CA GLU A 74 1.30 19.66 -9.64
C GLU A 74 0.90 20.43 -10.90
N LEU A 75 -0.40 20.38 -11.23
CA LEU A 75 -1.00 21.19 -12.28
C LEU A 75 -1.72 22.40 -11.68
N GLY A 76 -1.70 23.52 -12.38
CA GLY A 76 -2.48 24.70 -12.03
C GLY A 76 -3.98 24.41 -12.05
N GLY A 77 -4.76 25.12 -11.21
CA GLY A 77 -6.20 24.87 -11.05
C GLY A 77 -7.07 25.23 -12.26
N GLY A 78 -6.47 25.69 -13.36
CA GLY A 78 -7.15 25.87 -14.65
C GLY A 78 -6.61 24.98 -15.77
N ALA A 79 -5.56 24.19 -15.51
CA ALA A 79 -4.90 23.35 -16.51
C ALA A 79 -5.87 22.35 -17.15
N VAL A 80 -6.81 21.79 -16.37
CA VAL A 80 -7.85 20.87 -16.87
C VAL A 80 -8.87 21.53 -17.80
N GLY A 81 -8.80 22.84 -18.03
CA GLY A 81 -9.62 23.55 -19.03
C GLY A 81 -9.19 23.26 -20.47
N SER A 82 -7.91 22.99 -20.69
CA SER A 82 -7.33 22.62 -21.99
C SER A 82 -7.73 21.20 -22.41
N ILE A 83 -8.02 20.98 -23.70
CA ILE A 83 -8.30 19.63 -24.22
C ILE A 83 -7.01 18.81 -24.22
N GLU A 84 -5.93 19.43 -24.70
CA GLU A 84 -4.60 18.88 -24.88
C GLU A 84 -4.00 18.41 -23.54
N THR A 85 -4.18 19.22 -22.48
CA THR A 85 -3.78 18.82 -21.12
C THR A 85 -4.56 17.59 -20.64
N ARG A 86 -5.88 17.52 -20.91
CA ARG A 86 -6.69 16.37 -20.50
C ARG A 86 -6.32 15.10 -21.26
N GLU A 87 -6.06 15.21 -22.56
CA GLU A 87 -5.57 14.08 -23.37
C GLU A 87 -4.20 13.59 -22.89
N ALA A 88 -3.29 14.52 -22.55
CA ALA A 88 -1.99 14.17 -22.00
C ALA A 88 -2.08 13.49 -20.63
N LEU A 89 -3.02 13.91 -19.77
CA LEU A 89 -3.32 13.26 -18.50
C LEU A 89 -3.76 11.81 -18.72
N GLU A 90 -4.79 11.59 -19.55
CA GLU A 90 -5.37 10.28 -19.85
C GLU A 90 -4.33 9.29 -20.40
N GLN A 91 -3.38 9.78 -21.21
CA GLN A 91 -2.38 8.92 -21.85
C GLN A 91 -1.16 8.62 -20.97
N ASN A 92 -0.75 9.55 -20.11
CA ASN A 92 0.60 9.52 -19.53
C ASN A 92 0.64 9.56 -18.00
N ALA A 93 -0.48 9.73 -17.30
CA ALA A 93 -0.47 9.88 -15.86
C ALA A 93 -1.63 9.17 -15.16
N PHE A 94 -1.34 8.61 -13.99
CA PHE A 94 -2.36 8.45 -12.95
C PHE A 94 -2.68 9.83 -12.38
N THR A 95 -3.92 10.27 -12.56
CA THR A 95 -4.43 11.59 -12.20
C THR A 95 -5.18 11.51 -10.89
N LEU A 96 -4.61 12.12 -9.85
CA LEU A 96 -5.20 12.21 -8.53
C LEU A 96 -5.88 13.56 -8.36
N LEU A 97 -7.19 13.54 -8.13
CA LEU A 97 -7.95 14.71 -7.73
C LEU A 97 -7.85 14.93 -6.22
N LEU A 98 -7.28 16.07 -5.83
CA LEU A 98 -7.34 16.55 -4.47
C LEU A 98 -8.66 17.28 -4.23
N GLU A 99 -9.48 16.73 -3.35
CA GLU A 99 -10.81 17.23 -3.04
C GLU A 99 -10.76 18.28 -1.92
N ALA A 100 -11.52 19.35 -2.11
CA ALA A 100 -11.78 20.37 -1.10
C ALA A 100 -13.14 20.98 -1.38
N SER A 101 -13.93 21.25 -0.35
CA SER A 101 -15.17 21.99 -0.53
C SER A 101 -14.88 23.40 -1.05
N PRO A 102 -15.81 24.05 -1.76
CA PRO A 102 -15.61 25.42 -2.19
C PRO A 102 -15.36 26.37 -1.00
N GLU A 103 -15.95 26.10 0.17
CA GLU A 103 -15.73 26.84 1.40
C GLU A 103 -14.30 26.68 1.94
N GLU A 104 -13.80 25.44 2.00
CA GLU A 104 -12.43 25.12 2.43
C GLU A 104 -11.40 25.71 1.46
N ALA A 105 -11.66 25.56 0.16
CA ALA A 105 -10.83 26.09 -0.89
C ALA A 105 -10.75 27.62 -0.77
N TRP A 106 -11.89 28.30 -0.62
CA TRP A 106 -11.96 29.76 -0.42
C TRP A 106 -11.21 30.20 0.82
N ALA A 107 -11.45 29.57 1.97
CA ALA A 107 -10.81 29.91 3.24
C ALA A 107 -9.26 29.85 3.15
N ARG A 108 -8.72 28.97 2.32
CA ARG A 108 -7.27 28.84 2.10
C ARG A 108 -6.69 29.89 1.16
N VAL A 109 -7.49 30.53 0.30
CA VAL A 109 -7.00 31.43 -0.76
C VAL A 109 -7.51 32.86 -0.71
N ALA A 110 -8.52 33.18 0.11
CA ALA A 110 -9.14 34.51 0.16
C ALA A 110 -8.13 35.65 0.38
N ASP A 111 -7.12 35.44 1.23
CA ASP A 111 -6.09 36.44 1.55
C ASP A 111 -4.76 36.24 0.81
N SER A 112 -4.74 35.34 -0.19
CA SER A 112 -3.50 34.95 -0.88
C SER A 112 -3.10 35.87 -2.04
N GLY A 113 -3.90 36.89 -2.35
CA GLY A 113 -3.67 37.81 -3.48
C GLY A 113 -3.93 37.18 -4.87
N ARG A 114 -4.40 35.93 -4.95
CA ARG A 114 -4.68 35.22 -6.20
C ARG A 114 -5.74 35.96 -7.04
N PRO A 115 -5.50 36.22 -8.34
CA PRO A 115 -6.43 36.99 -9.18
C PRO A 115 -7.86 36.46 -9.24
N LEU A 116 -8.03 35.13 -9.24
CA LEU A 116 -9.33 34.45 -9.34
C LEU A 116 -10.03 34.23 -7.98
N ALA A 117 -9.44 34.67 -6.87
CA ALA A 117 -9.96 34.49 -5.51
C ALA A 117 -10.27 35.85 -4.83
N ARG A 118 -10.88 36.79 -5.58
CA ARG A 118 -11.20 38.14 -5.09
C ARG A 118 -12.69 38.36 -4.79
N ASP A 119 -13.56 37.63 -5.49
CA ASP A 119 -15.01 37.68 -5.31
C ASP A 119 -15.54 36.28 -4.99
N PRO A 120 -16.18 36.08 -3.81
CA PRO A 120 -16.69 34.77 -3.41
C PRO A 120 -17.71 34.19 -4.41
N ARG A 121 -18.56 35.04 -5.00
CA ARG A 121 -19.61 34.55 -5.93
C ARG A 121 -18.99 34.01 -7.22
N ALA A 122 -18.07 34.77 -7.83
CA ALA A 122 -17.34 34.32 -9.01
C ALA A 122 -16.49 33.07 -8.72
N PHE A 123 -15.91 32.96 -7.53
CA PHE A 123 -15.13 31.79 -7.12
C PHE A 123 -15.96 30.51 -7.06
N HIS A 124 -17.13 30.57 -6.41
CA HIS A 124 -18.06 29.43 -6.35
C HIS A 124 -18.58 29.04 -7.74
N ALA A 125 -18.95 30.02 -8.58
CA ALA A 125 -19.37 29.74 -9.95
C ALA A 125 -18.28 29.04 -10.76
N LEU A 126 -17.02 29.46 -10.61
CA LEU A 126 -15.87 28.83 -11.28
C LEU A 126 -15.57 27.43 -10.75
N TYR A 127 -15.78 27.19 -9.46
CA TYR A 127 -15.68 25.86 -8.87
C TYR A 127 -16.69 24.90 -9.51
N ASP A 128 -17.96 25.31 -9.58
CA ASP A 128 -19.04 24.52 -10.16
C ASP A 128 -18.81 24.23 -11.65
N GLU A 129 -18.33 25.23 -12.40
CA GLU A 129 -17.98 25.07 -13.81
C GLU A 129 -16.89 24.00 -14.01
N ARG A 130 -15.84 24.03 -13.20
CA ARG A 130 -14.66 23.15 -13.36
C ARG A 130 -14.82 21.77 -12.75
N LYS A 131 -15.76 21.58 -11.81
CA LYS A 131 -15.96 20.30 -11.12
C LYS A 131 -16.07 19.12 -12.09
N SER A 132 -16.91 19.26 -13.13
CA SER A 132 -17.11 18.20 -14.13
C SER A 132 -15.86 17.86 -14.95
N LEU A 133 -14.93 18.81 -15.10
CA LEU A 133 -13.66 18.60 -15.80
C LEU A 133 -12.69 17.81 -14.92
N TYR A 134 -12.62 18.13 -13.63
CA TYR A 134 -11.85 17.34 -12.67
C TYR A 134 -12.37 15.91 -12.56
N ASP A 135 -13.68 15.75 -12.45
CA ASP A 135 -14.30 14.43 -12.34
C ASP A 135 -14.01 13.54 -13.56
N ARG A 136 -13.90 14.15 -14.75
CA ARG A 136 -13.61 13.43 -16.00
C ARG A 136 -12.19 12.87 -16.05
N VAL A 137 -11.21 13.58 -15.51
CA VAL A 137 -9.79 13.19 -15.62
C VAL A 137 -9.28 12.40 -14.43
N ALA A 138 -10.04 12.29 -13.34
CA ALA A 138 -9.58 11.68 -12.12
C ALA A 138 -9.58 10.14 -12.18
N ASP A 139 -8.42 9.52 -11.97
CA ASP A 139 -8.28 8.09 -11.73
C ASP A 139 -8.45 7.73 -10.25
N GLY A 140 -8.15 8.68 -9.37
CA GLY A 140 -8.28 8.55 -7.91
C GLY A 140 -8.58 9.87 -7.24
N ARG A 141 -9.06 9.80 -5.99
CA ARG A 141 -9.47 10.96 -5.18
C ARG A 141 -8.86 10.88 -3.80
N ALA A 142 -8.49 12.02 -3.24
CA ALA A 142 -7.97 12.11 -1.89
C ALA A 142 -8.12 13.50 -1.29
N THR A 143 -8.13 13.57 0.04
CA THR A 143 -8.09 14.83 0.81
C THR A 143 -6.78 14.99 1.59
N ASP A 144 -5.97 13.93 1.71
CA ASP A 144 -4.68 13.91 2.40
C ASP A 144 -3.67 12.97 1.73
N ALA A 145 -2.46 12.89 2.30
CA ALA A 145 -1.36 12.12 1.73
C ALA A 145 -1.58 10.59 1.80
N ASP A 146 -2.21 10.09 2.86
CA ASP A 146 -2.46 8.65 3.01
C ASP A 146 -3.51 8.17 2.00
N GLY A 147 -4.63 8.90 1.87
CA GLY A 147 -5.66 8.62 0.87
C GLY A 147 -5.11 8.68 -0.56
N ALA A 148 -4.23 9.64 -0.84
CA ALA A 148 -3.57 9.77 -2.14
C ALA A 148 -2.69 8.56 -2.50
N ILE A 149 -1.94 8.04 -1.53
CA ILE A 149 -1.10 6.85 -1.71
C ILE A 149 -1.97 5.60 -1.86
N LEU A 150 -3.01 5.46 -1.04
CA LEU A 150 -3.95 4.33 -1.12
C LEU A 150 -4.65 4.29 -2.48
N ALA A 151 -5.17 5.43 -2.95
CA ALA A 151 -5.79 5.57 -4.26
C ALA A 151 -4.81 5.17 -5.39
N ALA A 152 -3.56 5.63 -5.31
CA ALA A 152 -2.53 5.30 -6.30
C ALA A 152 -2.13 3.82 -6.30
N ALA A 153 -2.27 3.14 -5.16
CA ALA A 153 -2.03 1.71 -5.03
C ALA A 153 -3.29 0.86 -5.30
N GLY A 154 -4.43 1.49 -5.59
CA GLY A 154 -5.72 0.83 -5.77
C GLY A 154 -6.21 0.13 -4.51
N VAL A 155 -6.01 0.73 -3.33
CA VAL A 155 -6.44 0.19 -2.04
C VAL A 155 -7.59 1.04 -1.49
N ASP A 156 -8.73 0.40 -1.25
CA ASP A 156 -9.87 1.02 -0.59
C ASP A 156 -10.09 0.41 0.78
N ILE A 157 -10.49 1.27 1.71
CA ILE A 157 -10.77 0.91 3.09
C ILE A 157 -12.13 1.52 3.40
N GLU A 158 -13.15 0.67 3.49
CA GLU A 158 -14.54 1.08 3.66
C GLU A 158 -15.27 0.12 4.58
N ASP A 159 -16.23 0.64 5.37
CA ASP A 159 -17.17 -0.21 6.09
C ASP A 159 -18.23 -0.76 5.14
N GLY A 160 -18.43 -2.09 5.14
CA GLY A 160 -19.49 -2.72 4.35
C GLY A 160 -19.18 -2.86 2.85
N ALA A 161 -17.90 -2.80 2.47
CA ALA A 161 -17.46 -3.06 1.09
C ALA A 161 -17.97 -4.42 0.56
N LEU A 162 -18.11 -5.44 1.41
CA LEU A 162 -18.62 -6.75 1.01
C LEU A 162 -20.03 -6.71 0.40
N ALA A 163 -20.87 -5.76 0.81
CA ALA A 163 -22.23 -5.61 0.30
C ALA A 163 -22.29 -4.85 -1.04
N ARG A 164 -21.19 -4.21 -1.47
CA ARG A 164 -21.10 -3.35 -2.66
C ARG A 164 -20.13 -3.89 -3.71
N LEU A 165 -19.80 -5.18 -3.67
CA LEU A 165 -18.77 -5.76 -4.53
C LEU A 165 -19.08 -5.63 -6.03
N THR A 166 -20.34 -5.59 -6.45
CA THR A 166 -20.72 -5.35 -7.85
C THR A 166 -20.18 -4.00 -8.36
N GLU A 167 -20.19 -2.97 -7.51
CA GLU A 167 -19.68 -1.62 -7.80
C GLU A 167 -18.16 -1.55 -7.63
N LEU A 168 -17.62 -2.18 -6.59
CA LEU A 168 -16.23 -2.01 -6.16
C LEU A 168 -15.25 -2.94 -6.88
N VAL A 169 -15.66 -4.13 -7.32
CA VAL A 169 -14.80 -5.04 -8.08
C VAL A 169 -14.69 -4.51 -9.52
N PRO A 170 -13.47 -4.16 -10.00
CA PRO A 170 -13.32 -3.54 -11.31
C PRO A 170 -13.87 -4.38 -12.48
N GLY A 171 -14.34 -3.69 -13.52
CA GLY A 171 -14.88 -4.28 -14.75
C GLY A 171 -16.30 -4.84 -14.61
N ASP A 172 -16.91 -5.21 -15.74
CA ASP A 172 -18.30 -5.75 -15.80
C ASP A 172 -18.34 -7.27 -16.03
N GLY A 173 -17.17 -7.91 -16.13
CA GLY A 173 -17.06 -9.33 -16.44
C GLY A 173 -17.46 -10.27 -15.29
N PRO A 174 -17.52 -11.59 -15.56
CA PRO A 174 -17.85 -12.60 -14.56
C PRO A 174 -16.79 -12.66 -13.45
N VAL A 175 -17.25 -13.00 -12.25
CA VAL A 175 -16.44 -13.10 -11.04
C VAL A 175 -16.50 -14.52 -10.49
N GLU A 176 -15.35 -15.07 -10.14
CA GLU A 176 -15.25 -16.27 -9.31
C GLU A 176 -14.54 -15.93 -8.01
N VAL A 177 -14.98 -16.52 -6.89
CA VAL A 177 -14.45 -16.24 -5.55
C VAL A 177 -13.62 -17.42 -5.06
N VAL A 178 -12.41 -17.16 -4.57
CA VAL A 178 -11.61 -18.10 -3.78
C VAL A 178 -11.62 -17.63 -2.33
N ALA A 179 -12.11 -18.46 -1.41
CA ALA A 179 -12.30 -18.06 -0.02
C ALA A 179 -11.71 -19.06 0.97
N ASP A 180 -11.13 -18.56 2.07
CA ASP A 180 -10.85 -19.40 3.24
C ASP A 180 -12.15 -20.03 3.74
N ALA A 181 -12.17 -21.35 3.99
CA ALA A 181 -13.40 -22.07 4.36
C ALA A 181 -14.10 -21.53 5.62
N THR A 182 -13.37 -20.98 6.59
CA THR A 182 -13.95 -20.34 7.78
C THR A 182 -14.57 -18.99 7.40
N VAL A 183 -13.87 -18.21 6.58
CA VAL A 183 -14.32 -16.89 6.13
C VAL A 183 -15.52 -17.02 5.19
N ALA A 184 -15.56 -18.01 4.31
CA ALA A 184 -16.71 -18.33 3.45
C ALA A 184 -17.97 -18.61 4.28
N ARG A 185 -17.84 -19.34 5.40
CA ARG A 185 -18.97 -19.60 6.30
C ARG A 185 -19.46 -18.33 7.02
N LEU A 186 -18.56 -17.41 7.37
CA LEU A 186 -18.89 -16.19 8.11
C LEU A 186 -19.44 -15.08 7.20
N HIS A 187 -18.83 -14.91 6.02
CA HIS A 187 -19.01 -13.73 5.16
C HIS A 187 -19.48 -14.08 3.74
N GLY A 188 -19.60 -15.36 3.38
CA GLY A 188 -19.96 -15.78 2.03
C GLY A 188 -21.35 -15.33 1.60
N GLU A 189 -22.32 -15.23 2.51
CA GLU A 189 -23.66 -14.74 2.17
C GLU A 189 -23.65 -13.28 1.72
N VAL A 190 -22.97 -12.40 2.46
CA VAL A 190 -22.85 -10.98 2.08
C VAL A 190 -22.05 -10.81 0.79
N VAL A 191 -21.04 -11.63 0.55
CA VAL A 191 -20.26 -11.63 -0.71
C VAL A 191 -21.11 -12.04 -1.90
N ARG A 192 -21.90 -13.12 -1.78
CA ARG A 192 -22.84 -13.54 -2.83
C ARG A 192 -23.86 -12.45 -3.13
N ALA A 193 -24.44 -11.85 -2.09
CA ALA A 193 -25.39 -10.76 -2.27
C ALA A 193 -24.73 -9.53 -2.92
N GLY A 194 -23.51 -9.18 -2.51
CA GLY A 194 -22.78 -8.03 -3.02
C GLY A 194 -22.32 -8.17 -4.47
N LEU A 195 -22.01 -9.39 -4.93
CA LEU A 195 -21.64 -9.68 -6.33
C LEU A 195 -22.84 -9.98 -7.23
N ALA A 196 -23.97 -10.42 -6.66
CA ALA A 196 -25.22 -10.72 -7.37
C ALA A 196 -24.96 -11.56 -8.65
N ASP A 197 -25.48 -11.11 -9.79
CA ASP A 197 -25.41 -11.82 -11.07
C ASP A 197 -23.99 -11.93 -11.66
N ARG A 198 -23.01 -11.17 -11.13
CA ARG A 198 -21.61 -11.27 -11.57
C ARG A 198 -20.94 -12.53 -11.04
N LEU A 199 -21.42 -13.11 -9.94
CA LEU A 199 -20.81 -14.31 -9.35
C LEU A 199 -21.16 -15.56 -10.16
N VAL A 200 -20.15 -16.23 -10.71
CA VAL A 200 -20.33 -17.44 -11.53
C VAL A 200 -19.66 -18.69 -10.94
N GLY A 201 -18.95 -18.57 -9.81
CA GLY A 201 -18.30 -19.70 -9.14
C GLY A 201 -17.68 -19.34 -7.79
N GLU A 202 -17.67 -20.30 -6.87
CA GLU A 202 -17.08 -20.18 -5.53
C GLU A 202 -16.16 -21.39 -5.26
N HIS A 203 -14.98 -21.14 -4.69
CA HIS A 203 -13.97 -22.14 -4.39
C HIS A 203 -13.46 -21.96 -2.96
N GLU A 204 -13.81 -22.88 -2.07
CA GLU A 204 -13.25 -22.88 -0.73
C GLU A 204 -11.84 -23.47 -0.72
N VAL A 205 -10.96 -22.91 0.11
CA VAL A 205 -9.61 -23.42 0.38
C VAL A 205 -9.40 -23.66 1.89
N PRO A 206 -8.50 -24.58 2.28
CA PRO A 206 -8.18 -24.81 3.69
C PRO A 206 -7.70 -23.55 4.40
N ALA A 207 -7.96 -23.46 5.70
CA ALA A 207 -7.55 -22.28 6.47
C ALA A 207 -6.02 -22.16 6.67
N GLY A 208 -5.53 -20.93 6.61
CA GLY A 208 -4.14 -20.55 6.86
C GLY A 208 -3.14 -21.14 5.86
N GLU A 209 -1.95 -21.47 6.32
CA GLU A 209 -0.84 -21.95 5.47
C GLU A 209 -1.17 -23.25 4.71
N ARG A 210 -2.18 -24.02 5.14
CA ARG A 210 -2.63 -25.22 4.41
C ARG A 210 -3.22 -24.90 3.04
N ALA A 211 -3.65 -23.65 2.80
CA ALA A 211 -4.04 -23.20 1.46
C ALA A 211 -2.84 -23.16 0.49
N LYS A 212 -1.64 -22.83 0.98
CA LYS A 212 -0.50 -22.45 0.15
C LYS A 212 0.26 -23.65 -0.40
N THR A 213 -0.42 -24.53 -1.12
CA THR A 213 0.19 -25.72 -1.68
C THR A 213 0.04 -25.77 -3.19
N ALA A 214 0.97 -26.45 -3.86
CA ALA A 214 0.86 -26.72 -5.29
C ALA A 214 -0.42 -27.50 -5.64
N GLY A 215 -0.89 -28.37 -4.74
CA GLY A 215 -2.12 -29.14 -4.94
C GLY A 215 -3.38 -28.27 -4.94
N GLU A 216 -3.48 -27.29 -4.04
CA GLU A 216 -4.60 -26.34 -4.08
C GLU A 216 -4.53 -25.44 -5.33
N ALA A 217 -3.34 -25.00 -5.73
CA ALA A 217 -3.17 -24.24 -6.98
C ALA A 217 -3.60 -25.06 -8.21
N GLU A 218 -3.18 -26.33 -8.30
CA GLU A 218 -3.56 -27.26 -9.37
C GLU A 218 -5.07 -27.47 -9.44
N ARG A 219 -5.72 -27.66 -8.29
CA ARG A 219 -7.17 -27.76 -8.19
C ARG A 219 -7.84 -26.50 -8.74
N LEU A 220 -7.41 -25.32 -8.29
CA LEU A 220 -8.00 -24.04 -8.70
C LEU A 220 -7.83 -23.78 -10.21
N TRP A 221 -6.66 -24.03 -10.80
CA TRP A 221 -6.46 -23.94 -12.25
C TRP A 221 -7.40 -24.87 -13.03
N SER A 222 -7.75 -26.01 -12.45
CA SER A 222 -8.64 -27.01 -13.06
C SER A 222 -10.12 -26.71 -12.85
N THR A 223 -10.51 -25.89 -11.86
CA THR A 223 -11.91 -25.60 -11.53
C THR A 223 -12.37 -24.21 -11.95
N ILE A 224 -11.48 -23.21 -11.97
CA ILE A 224 -11.79 -21.85 -12.43
C ILE A 224 -12.09 -21.87 -13.94
N ARG A 225 -13.13 -21.14 -14.34
CA ARG A 225 -13.63 -21.06 -15.73
C ARG A 225 -13.57 -19.63 -16.31
N LEU A 226 -13.10 -18.66 -15.54
CA LEU A 226 -12.87 -17.29 -16.00
C LEU A 226 -12.02 -17.24 -17.29
N ASP A 227 -12.44 -16.36 -18.20
CA ASP A 227 -11.66 -15.90 -19.34
C ASP A 227 -10.87 -14.62 -18.98
N ARG A 228 -10.28 -13.94 -19.98
CA ARG A 228 -9.48 -12.71 -19.76
C ARG A 228 -10.29 -11.48 -19.33
N SER A 229 -11.61 -11.50 -19.50
CA SER A 229 -12.51 -10.43 -19.06
C SER A 229 -12.97 -10.61 -17.60
N GLY A 230 -12.82 -11.83 -17.06
CA GLY A 230 -13.23 -12.16 -15.70
C GLY A 230 -12.26 -11.69 -14.63
N THR A 231 -12.76 -11.59 -13.39
CA THR A 231 -11.98 -11.20 -12.21
C THR A 231 -12.04 -12.27 -11.13
N LEU A 232 -10.88 -12.65 -10.58
CA LEU A 232 -10.80 -13.56 -9.44
C LEU A 232 -10.84 -12.76 -8.13
N VAL A 233 -11.86 -12.94 -7.31
CA VAL A 233 -11.94 -12.33 -5.98
C VAL A 233 -11.34 -13.28 -4.94
N ALA A 234 -10.44 -12.79 -4.10
CA ALA A 234 -9.80 -13.60 -3.06
C ALA A 234 -10.23 -13.11 -1.67
N LEU A 235 -10.92 -13.94 -0.88
CA LEU A 235 -11.49 -13.58 0.41
C LEU A 235 -10.81 -14.36 1.54
N GLY A 236 -9.97 -13.70 2.34
CA GLY A 236 -9.34 -14.35 3.49
C GLY A 236 -8.14 -13.62 4.07
N GLY A 237 -7.36 -14.33 4.88
CA GLY A 237 -6.05 -13.86 5.36
C GLY A 237 -4.96 -13.99 4.30
N GLY A 238 -3.73 -13.57 4.65
CA GLY A 238 -2.60 -13.50 3.72
C GLY A 238 -2.35 -14.80 2.94
N SER A 239 -2.50 -15.97 3.57
CA SER A 239 -2.29 -17.25 2.90
C SER A 239 -3.27 -17.52 1.75
N THR A 240 -4.54 -17.16 1.91
CA THR A 240 -5.55 -17.27 0.85
C THR A 240 -5.29 -16.28 -0.28
N LEU A 241 -4.92 -15.05 0.07
CA LEU A 241 -4.61 -14.00 -0.91
C LEU A 241 -3.37 -14.37 -1.74
N ASP A 242 -2.34 -14.92 -1.11
CA ASP A 242 -1.13 -15.40 -1.77
C ASP A 242 -1.42 -16.51 -2.78
N LEU A 243 -2.18 -17.53 -2.38
CA LEU A 243 -2.60 -18.62 -3.26
C LEU A 243 -3.42 -18.10 -4.44
N ALA A 244 -4.49 -17.36 -4.16
CA ALA A 244 -5.42 -16.89 -5.18
C ALA A 244 -4.75 -15.90 -6.15
N GLY A 245 -3.92 -15.00 -5.62
CA GLY A 245 -3.13 -14.08 -6.44
C GLY A 245 -2.11 -14.80 -7.33
N PHE A 246 -1.50 -15.89 -6.86
CA PHE A 246 -0.58 -16.71 -7.69
C PHE A 246 -1.34 -17.49 -8.77
N VAL A 247 -2.52 -18.01 -8.44
CA VAL A 247 -3.42 -18.63 -9.40
C VAL A 247 -3.85 -17.60 -10.46
N ALA A 248 -4.26 -16.39 -10.07
CA ALA A 248 -4.61 -15.32 -11.00
C ALA A 248 -3.44 -14.88 -11.90
N ALA A 249 -2.22 -14.86 -11.36
CA ALA A 249 -1.02 -14.51 -12.13
C ALA A 249 -0.70 -15.51 -13.25
N THR A 250 -1.04 -16.78 -13.05
CA THR A 250 -0.64 -17.87 -13.93
C THR A 250 -1.80 -18.40 -14.79
N HIS A 251 -3.05 -18.26 -14.33
CA HIS A 251 -4.25 -18.60 -15.10
C HIS A 251 -4.33 -17.73 -16.36
N LEU A 252 -4.39 -18.37 -17.53
CA LEU A 252 -4.33 -17.69 -18.84
C LEU A 252 -3.14 -16.70 -18.98
N ARG A 253 -2.04 -16.91 -18.25
CA ARG A 253 -0.88 -16.02 -18.15
C ARG A 253 -1.18 -14.65 -17.53
N GLY A 254 -2.19 -14.56 -16.69
CA GLY A 254 -2.59 -13.35 -15.99
C GLY A 254 -4.04 -12.98 -16.29
N ILE A 255 -4.84 -12.94 -15.22
CA ILE A 255 -6.19 -12.34 -15.19
C ILE A 255 -6.26 -11.29 -14.08
N ALA A 256 -7.28 -10.43 -14.14
CA ALA A 256 -7.57 -9.48 -13.08
C ALA A 256 -7.93 -10.21 -11.79
N TRP A 257 -7.55 -9.63 -10.65
CA TRP A 257 -7.92 -10.16 -9.34
C TRP A 257 -8.07 -9.05 -8.30
N THR A 258 -8.89 -9.33 -7.29
CA THR A 258 -9.22 -8.39 -6.21
C THR A 258 -9.13 -9.12 -4.87
N PRO A 259 -8.06 -8.90 -4.08
CA PRO A 259 -7.98 -9.37 -2.71
C PRO A 259 -8.90 -8.58 -1.79
N ILE A 260 -9.54 -9.31 -0.89
CA ILE A 260 -10.37 -8.82 0.20
C ILE A 260 -9.77 -9.37 1.50
N PRO A 261 -8.82 -8.65 2.12
CA PRO A 261 -8.16 -9.08 3.34
C PRO A 261 -9.12 -9.09 4.54
N THR A 262 -9.24 -10.23 5.22
CA THR A 262 -10.16 -10.41 6.37
C THR A 262 -9.45 -10.63 7.71
N THR A 263 -8.14 -10.40 7.76
CA THR A 263 -7.31 -10.50 8.97
C THR A 263 -6.53 -9.21 9.12
N LEU A 264 -6.22 -8.80 10.36
CA LEU A 264 -5.48 -7.56 10.59
C LEU A 264 -4.12 -7.57 9.88
N VAL A 265 -3.36 -8.67 9.95
CA VAL A 265 -2.09 -8.85 9.21
C VAL A 265 -2.26 -8.60 7.71
N ALA A 266 -3.33 -9.12 7.10
CA ALA A 266 -3.56 -8.94 5.67
C ALA A 266 -3.97 -7.51 5.32
N GLN A 267 -4.72 -6.83 6.20
CA GLN A 267 -5.16 -5.45 5.98
C GLN A 267 -4.03 -4.43 6.15
N VAL A 268 -3.07 -4.69 7.04
CA VAL A 268 -1.94 -3.78 7.31
C VAL A 268 -0.69 -4.08 6.48
N ASP A 269 -0.55 -5.31 5.96
CA ASP A 269 0.68 -5.76 5.28
C ASP A 269 0.42 -6.73 4.12
N ALA A 270 0.03 -7.98 4.40
CA ALA A 270 0.14 -9.08 3.45
C ALA A 270 -0.77 -8.96 2.21
N GLY A 271 -1.89 -8.23 2.32
CA GLY A 271 -2.79 -7.97 1.19
C GLY A 271 -2.29 -6.90 0.23
N ILE A 272 -1.16 -6.23 0.52
CA ILE A 272 -0.70 -5.04 -0.19
C ILE A 272 0.67 -5.26 -0.84
N GLY A 273 0.74 -4.96 -2.14
CA GLY A 273 1.99 -4.87 -2.90
C GLY A 273 2.29 -6.06 -3.82
N GLY A 274 1.28 -6.87 -4.15
CA GLY A 274 1.30 -7.77 -5.31
C GLY A 274 2.27 -8.95 -5.26
N LYS A 275 2.88 -9.25 -4.11
CA LYS A 275 3.62 -10.51 -3.94
C LYS A 275 2.59 -11.62 -3.73
N THR A 276 2.71 -12.70 -4.49
CA THR A 276 1.83 -13.86 -4.39
C THR A 276 2.68 -15.12 -4.48
N ALA A 277 2.38 -16.14 -3.67
CA ALA A 277 3.22 -17.34 -3.63
C ALA A 277 2.52 -18.56 -3.04
N ILE A 278 3.10 -19.72 -3.30
CA ILE A 278 2.78 -20.99 -2.62
C ILE A 278 4.03 -21.57 -1.97
N ASP A 279 3.81 -22.46 -1.03
CA ASP A 279 4.86 -23.20 -0.35
C ASP A 279 5.19 -24.49 -1.12
N VAL A 280 6.45 -24.89 -1.03
CA VAL A 280 6.96 -26.15 -1.56
C VAL A 280 7.76 -26.87 -0.46
N PRO A 281 8.05 -28.19 -0.58
CA PRO A 281 8.80 -28.91 0.45
C PRO A 281 10.16 -28.29 0.81
N ALA A 282 10.76 -27.51 -0.09
CA ALA A 282 12.02 -26.80 0.16
C ALA A 282 11.88 -25.57 1.08
N GLY A 283 10.68 -24.98 1.19
CA GLY A 283 10.43 -23.80 2.02
C GLY A 283 9.18 -23.02 1.63
N LYS A 284 8.84 -22.04 2.48
CA LYS A 284 7.69 -21.15 2.29
C LYS A 284 7.94 -20.10 1.22
N ASN A 285 6.89 -19.71 0.51
CA ASN A 285 6.89 -18.61 -0.47
C ASN A 285 7.95 -18.69 -1.59
N LEU A 286 8.49 -19.88 -1.87
CA LEU A 286 9.60 -20.02 -2.82
C LEU A 286 9.14 -20.02 -4.28
N VAL A 287 7.87 -20.32 -4.55
CA VAL A 287 7.29 -20.33 -5.90
C VAL A 287 6.16 -19.32 -5.93
N GLY A 288 6.29 -18.28 -6.77
CA GLY A 288 5.36 -17.16 -6.76
C GLY A 288 5.54 -16.20 -7.92
N ALA A 289 4.82 -15.09 -7.86
CA ALA A 289 4.87 -14.00 -8.83
C ALA A 289 4.75 -12.64 -8.15
N PHE A 290 5.20 -11.59 -8.85
CA PHE A 290 4.75 -10.22 -8.59
C PHE A 290 3.58 -9.95 -9.53
N HIS A 291 2.36 -10.03 -9.01
CA HIS A 291 1.11 -9.80 -9.75
C HIS A 291 0.25 -8.80 -9.00
N TRP A 292 0.22 -7.56 -9.49
CA TRP A 292 -0.53 -6.48 -8.86
C TRP A 292 -2.04 -6.72 -8.99
N PRO A 293 -2.80 -6.57 -7.90
CA PRO A 293 -4.26 -6.65 -7.97
C PRO A 293 -4.83 -5.49 -8.77
N ALA A 294 -6.00 -5.72 -9.37
CA ALA A 294 -6.76 -4.64 -10.01
C ALA A 294 -7.25 -3.63 -8.96
N ARG A 295 -7.58 -4.11 -7.76
CA ARG A 295 -7.99 -3.31 -6.60
C ARG A 295 -7.87 -4.15 -5.33
N VAL A 296 -7.55 -3.57 -4.18
CA VAL A 296 -7.59 -4.21 -2.86
C VAL A 296 -8.76 -3.61 -2.09
N LEU A 297 -9.72 -4.44 -1.65
CA LEU A 297 -10.91 -3.96 -0.93
C LEU A 297 -10.85 -4.40 0.52
N THR A 298 -10.63 -3.45 1.43
CA THR A 298 -10.55 -3.71 2.87
C THR A 298 -11.86 -3.36 3.55
N ASP A 299 -12.60 -4.38 3.99
CA ASP A 299 -13.80 -4.21 4.79
C ASP A 299 -13.47 -4.36 6.29
N MET A 300 -13.56 -3.26 7.03
CA MET A 300 -13.25 -3.23 8.46
C MET A 300 -14.20 -4.09 9.28
N ALA A 301 -15.43 -4.33 8.81
CA ALA A 301 -16.42 -5.16 9.50
C ALA A 301 -15.96 -6.63 9.63
N THR A 302 -15.05 -7.09 8.76
CA THR A 302 -14.51 -8.46 8.85
C THR A 302 -13.70 -8.70 10.12
N LEU A 303 -13.06 -7.66 10.67
CA LEU A 303 -12.26 -7.75 11.90
C LEU A 303 -13.13 -8.02 13.14
N ALA A 304 -14.44 -7.70 13.11
CA ALA A 304 -15.35 -7.96 14.22
C ALA A 304 -15.51 -9.46 14.54
N THR A 305 -15.20 -10.32 13.56
CA THR A 305 -15.25 -11.79 13.71
C THR A 305 -13.88 -12.41 13.96
N LEU A 306 -12.81 -11.61 13.99
CA LEU A 306 -11.44 -12.09 14.06
C LEU A 306 -11.10 -12.55 15.51
N PRO A 307 -10.56 -13.76 15.71
CA PRO A 307 -10.13 -14.21 17.04
C PRO A 307 -9.06 -13.29 17.63
N ALA A 308 -9.06 -13.11 18.96
CA ALA A 308 -8.11 -12.24 19.65
C ALA A 308 -6.64 -12.56 19.32
N ALA A 309 -6.28 -13.84 19.21
CA ALA A 309 -4.94 -14.26 18.83
C ALA A 309 -4.52 -13.79 17.42
N GLU A 310 -5.46 -13.66 16.49
CA GLU A 310 -5.18 -13.13 15.15
C GLU A 310 -5.12 -11.59 15.13
N VAL A 311 -5.82 -10.92 16.05
CA VAL A 311 -5.62 -9.49 16.31
C VAL A 311 -4.22 -9.23 16.86
N GLU A 312 -3.78 -10.03 17.84
CA GLU A 312 -2.41 -9.97 18.38
C GLU A 312 -1.35 -10.21 17.29
N ASN A 313 -1.61 -11.15 16.37
CA ASN A 313 -0.72 -11.37 15.22
C ASN A 313 -0.57 -10.10 14.36
N GLY A 314 -1.68 -9.40 14.09
CA GLY A 314 -1.67 -8.16 13.31
C GLY A 314 -1.04 -6.98 14.05
N LEU A 315 -1.21 -6.90 15.36
CA LEU A 315 -0.66 -5.81 16.17
C LEU A 315 0.88 -5.75 16.09
N ALA A 316 1.55 -6.91 15.97
CA ALA A 316 3.00 -6.94 15.77
C ALA A 316 3.43 -6.22 14.49
N GLU A 317 2.64 -6.33 13.42
CA GLU A 317 2.90 -5.64 12.14
C GLU A 317 2.53 -4.16 12.17
N VAL A 318 1.52 -3.79 12.95
CA VAL A 318 1.23 -2.38 13.28
C VAL A 318 2.41 -1.74 14.02
N VAL A 319 2.97 -2.42 15.03
CA VAL A 319 4.13 -1.94 15.77
C VAL A 319 5.37 -1.86 14.88
N LYS A 320 5.64 -2.88 14.05
CA LYS A 320 6.71 -2.85 13.04
C LYS A 320 6.58 -1.61 12.16
N THR A 321 5.39 -1.38 11.62
CA THR A 321 5.12 -0.25 10.72
C THR A 321 5.28 1.08 11.44
N GLY A 322 4.80 1.20 12.68
CA GLY A 322 4.98 2.39 13.49
C GLY A 322 6.46 2.72 13.76
N LEU A 323 7.28 1.71 14.07
CA LEU A 323 8.73 1.90 14.22
C LEU A 323 9.41 2.35 12.93
N LEU A 324 9.01 1.77 11.78
CA LEU A 324 9.51 2.14 10.46
C LEU A 324 9.08 3.55 10.03
N ALA A 325 7.88 3.98 10.42
CA ALA A 325 7.32 5.30 10.14
C ALA A 325 7.78 6.37 11.13
N GLY A 326 8.22 5.97 12.33
CA GLY A 326 8.53 6.88 13.43
C GLY A 326 7.29 7.39 14.16
N GLU A 327 6.19 6.63 14.11
CA GLU A 327 4.90 6.98 14.69
C GLU A 327 4.37 5.85 15.58
N ARG A 328 3.73 6.18 16.71
CA ARG A 328 3.15 5.21 17.64
C ARG A 328 1.79 4.71 17.15
N LEU A 329 1.76 4.06 15.99
CA LEU A 329 0.52 3.63 15.32
C LEU A 329 -0.35 2.71 16.20
N TRP A 330 0.26 1.91 17.07
CA TRP A 330 -0.44 1.01 17.99
C TRP A 330 -1.29 1.71 19.06
N GLU A 331 -1.16 3.02 19.22
CA GLU A 331 -1.99 3.82 20.14
C GLU A 331 -3.24 4.38 19.46
N LEU A 332 -3.37 4.22 18.14
CA LEU A 332 -4.50 4.68 17.36
C LEU A 332 -5.64 3.64 17.38
N GLU A 333 -6.84 4.09 17.04
CA GLU A 333 -7.98 3.20 16.79
C GLU A 333 -7.72 2.28 15.59
N THR A 334 -8.29 1.08 15.60
CA THR A 334 -8.01 0.03 14.60
C THR A 334 -8.20 0.49 13.15
N ALA A 335 -9.21 1.32 12.87
CA ALA A 335 -9.43 1.85 11.52
C ALA A 335 -8.25 2.71 11.05
N GLU A 336 -7.70 3.55 11.93
CA GLU A 336 -6.55 4.39 11.62
C GLU A 336 -5.24 3.58 11.59
N GLN A 337 -5.13 2.54 12.43
CA GLN A 337 -4.02 1.57 12.32
C GLN A 337 -3.98 0.95 10.93
N VAL A 338 -5.12 0.44 10.45
CA VAL A 338 -5.24 -0.17 9.11
C VAL A 338 -4.90 0.84 8.03
N ARG A 339 -5.53 2.01 8.06
CA ARG A 339 -5.32 3.08 7.07
C ARG A 339 -3.87 3.51 6.96
N ARG A 340 -3.22 3.86 8.07
CA ARG A 340 -1.83 4.34 8.06
C ARG A 340 -0.83 3.26 7.71
N CYS A 341 -1.02 2.04 8.22
CA CYS A 341 -0.14 0.93 7.87
C CYS A 341 -0.26 0.58 6.38
N ALA A 342 -1.48 0.51 5.86
CA ALA A 342 -1.74 0.27 4.45
C ALA A 342 -1.11 1.35 3.57
N ALA A 343 -1.26 2.63 3.92
CA ALA A 343 -0.66 3.74 3.19
C ALA A 343 0.87 3.68 3.22
N PHE A 344 1.48 3.43 4.38
CA PHE A 344 2.93 3.28 4.51
C PHE A 344 3.47 2.12 3.66
N LYS A 345 2.83 0.95 3.74
CA LYS A 345 3.15 -0.23 2.95
C LYS A 345 3.01 0.04 1.45
N ALA A 346 1.91 0.66 1.04
CA ALA A 346 1.62 1.03 -0.34
C ALA A 346 2.69 1.97 -0.91
N ALA A 347 3.08 3.01 -0.17
CA ALA A 347 4.12 3.95 -0.59
C ALA A 347 5.44 3.25 -0.91
N ILE A 348 5.86 2.33 -0.03
CA ILE A 348 7.09 1.55 -0.21
C ILE A 348 6.97 0.59 -1.40
N CYS A 349 5.82 -0.05 -1.58
CA CYS A 349 5.58 -0.93 -2.72
C CYS A 349 5.55 -0.15 -4.06
N LEU A 350 5.03 1.09 -4.09
CA LEU A 350 5.03 1.96 -5.28
C LEU A 350 6.44 2.49 -5.62
N ARG A 351 7.31 2.64 -4.60
CA ARG A 351 8.74 2.96 -4.78
C ARG A 351 9.51 1.82 -5.42
N ASP A 352 9.29 0.61 -4.90
CA ASP A 352 10.02 -0.59 -5.29
C ASP A 352 9.06 -1.78 -5.52
N PRO A 353 8.38 -1.80 -6.69
CA PRO A 353 7.33 -2.78 -6.98
C PRO A 353 7.80 -4.24 -7.02
N LEU A 354 9.08 -4.47 -7.29
CA LEU A 354 9.67 -5.79 -7.48
C LEU A 354 10.57 -6.22 -6.31
N ASP A 355 10.57 -5.48 -5.20
CA ASP A 355 11.36 -5.75 -4.00
C ASP A 355 12.86 -5.96 -4.26
N ARG A 356 13.49 -4.97 -4.92
CA ARG A 356 14.92 -5.02 -5.29
C ARG A 356 15.78 -3.99 -4.56
N ALA A 357 15.18 -3.09 -3.79
CA ALA A 357 15.82 -1.97 -3.13
C ALA A 357 15.10 -1.61 -1.83
N ASP A 358 14.43 -0.45 -1.80
CA ASP A 358 13.85 0.17 -0.60
C ASP A 358 12.84 -0.71 0.13
N ARG A 359 12.14 -1.60 -0.58
CA ARG A 359 11.11 -2.47 0.03
C ARG A 359 11.68 -3.48 1.01
N ALA A 360 13.00 -3.72 0.96
CA ALA A 360 13.72 -4.54 1.93
C ALA A 360 13.57 -4.04 3.38
N GLN A 361 13.33 -2.75 3.60
CA GLN A 361 13.13 -2.17 4.94
C GLN A 361 11.93 -2.77 5.69
N LEU A 362 10.94 -3.30 4.97
CA LEU A 362 9.75 -3.92 5.57
C LEU A 362 10.07 -5.23 6.29
N ASN A 363 11.28 -5.77 6.09
CA ASN A 363 11.77 -6.98 6.77
C ASN A 363 12.38 -6.68 8.16
N LEU A 364 12.08 -5.53 8.77
CA LEU A 364 12.45 -5.24 10.17
C LEU A 364 11.94 -6.38 11.07
N GLY A 365 12.86 -6.96 11.86
CA GLY A 365 12.60 -8.13 12.71
C GLY A 365 12.46 -9.48 11.99
N HIS A 366 12.16 -9.50 10.69
CA HIS A 366 11.79 -10.73 9.97
C HIS A 366 12.91 -11.75 9.84
N THR A 367 14.18 -11.32 9.86
CA THR A 367 15.32 -12.25 9.83
C THR A 367 15.34 -13.18 11.05
N PHE A 368 15.00 -12.65 12.23
CA PHE A 368 14.88 -13.45 13.46
C PHE A 368 13.54 -14.19 13.50
N ALA A 369 12.45 -13.52 13.10
CA ALA A 369 11.11 -14.11 13.06
C ALA A 369 11.09 -15.42 12.25
N HIS A 370 11.54 -15.38 10.99
CA HIS A 370 11.56 -16.56 10.12
C HIS A 370 12.47 -17.67 10.65
N ALA A 371 13.57 -17.32 11.31
CA ALA A 371 14.47 -18.30 11.92
C ALA A 371 13.79 -19.04 13.08
N LEU A 372 13.07 -18.32 13.95
CA LEU A 372 12.32 -18.89 15.07
C LEU A 372 11.10 -19.69 14.59
N GLU A 373 10.37 -19.19 13.59
CA GLU A 373 9.27 -19.94 12.96
C GLU A 373 9.78 -21.26 12.40
N SER A 374 10.86 -21.23 11.61
CA SER A 374 11.47 -22.45 11.06
C SER A 374 11.95 -23.41 12.16
N ALA A 375 12.58 -22.90 13.22
CA ALA A 375 13.07 -23.73 14.32
C ALA A 375 11.94 -24.34 15.17
N SER A 376 10.79 -23.68 15.24
CA SER A 376 9.59 -24.19 15.90
C SER A 376 8.80 -25.21 15.06
N GLY A 377 9.25 -25.51 13.83
CA GLY A 377 8.45 -26.29 12.88
C GLY A 377 7.16 -25.58 12.48
N TYR A 378 7.17 -24.25 12.44
CA TYR A 378 6.02 -23.37 12.14
C TYR A 378 4.85 -23.49 13.11
N THR A 379 5.13 -23.85 14.37
CA THR A 379 4.14 -23.84 15.45
C THR A 379 4.09 -22.50 16.18
N LEU A 380 5.14 -21.68 16.09
CA LEU A 380 5.15 -20.31 16.58
C LEU A 380 4.29 -19.42 15.66
N ALA A 381 3.32 -18.72 16.25
CA ALA A 381 2.49 -17.75 15.54
C ALA A 381 3.35 -16.60 14.99
N HIS A 382 3.01 -16.15 13.77
CA HIS A 382 3.80 -15.19 13.02
C HIS A 382 4.04 -13.88 13.78
N GLY A 383 3.00 -13.26 14.33
CA GLY A 383 3.14 -11.99 15.05
C GLY A 383 3.99 -12.11 16.32
N ARG A 384 3.94 -13.26 17.02
CA ARG A 384 4.84 -13.53 18.15
C ARG A 384 6.29 -13.63 17.71
N ALA A 385 6.55 -14.26 16.56
CA ALA A 385 7.88 -14.34 15.97
C ALA A 385 8.39 -12.96 15.53
N VAL A 386 7.53 -12.15 14.90
CA VAL A 386 7.83 -10.76 14.53
C VAL A 386 8.15 -9.93 15.77
N ALA A 387 7.34 -10.00 16.83
CA ALA A 387 7.57 -9.28 18.08
C ALA A 387 8.94 -9.59 18.70
N LEU A 388 9.33 -10.87 18.76
CA LEU A 388 10.67 -11.28 19.20
C LEU A 388 11.77 -10.75 18.26
N GLY A 389 11.51 -10.76 16.95
CA GLY A 389 12.42 -10.21 15.96
C GLY A 389 12.61 -8.69 16.06
N LEU A 390 11.55 -7.95 16.38
CA LEU A 390 11.62 -6.51 16.63
C LEU A 390 12.50 -6.21 17.84
N LEU A 391 12.34 -6.96 18.94
CA LEU A 391 13.22 -6.82 20.11
C LEU A 391 14.69 -7.01 19.75
N ALA A 392 15.00 -8.05 18.96
CA ALA A 392 16.37 -8.29 18.52
C ALA A 392 16.91 -7.16 17.63
N ALA A 393 16.14 -6.71 16.65
CA ALA A 393 16.54 -5.64 15.74
C ALA A 393 16.78 -4.32 16.51
N LEU A 394 15.91 -3.97 17.46
CA LEU A 394 16.03 -2.75 18.26
C LEU A 394 17.23 -2.80 19.22
N ARG A 395 17.47 -3.94 19.89
CA ARG A 395 18.67 -4.13 20.73
C ARG A 395 19.96 -3.99 19.92
N LEU A 396 20.02 -4.58 18.73
CA LEU A 396 21.16 -4.43 17.82
C LEU A 396 21.29 -3.02 17.23
N SER A 397 20.20 -2.25 17.23
CA SER A 397 20.20 -0.83 16.84
C SER A 397 20.63 0.10 17.98
N GLY A 398 20.76 -0.40 19.22
CA GLY A 398 20.99 0.42 20.42
C GLY A 398 19.74 1.18 20.90
N LEU A 399 18.56 0.85 20.35
CA LEU A 399 17.28 1.49 20.65
C LEU A 399 16.57 0.75 21.81
N HIS A 400 17.13 0.89 23.01
CA HIS A 400 16.67 0.16 24.19
C HIS A 400 15.28 0.60 24.68
N ASP A 401 14.94 1.88 24.57
CA ASP A 401 13.65 2.42 24.98
C ASP A 401 12.52 1.94 24.06
N GLU A 402 12.76 1.90 22.75
CA GLU A 402 11.86 1.29 21.78
C GLU A 402 11.73 -0.22 22.01
N ALA A 403 12.82 -0.91 22.34
CA ALA A 403 12.76 -2.33 22.68
C ALA A 403 11.90 -2.58 23.94
N GLN A 404 11.99 -1.70 24.95
CA GLN A 404 11.11 -1.75 26.11
C GLN A 404 9.65 -1.48 25.73
N THR A 405 9.39 -0.50 24.86
CA THR A 405 8.03 -0.23 24.36
C THR A 405 7.46 -1.47 23.66
N VAL A 406 8.23 -2.15 22.82
CA VAL A 406 7.80 -3.41 22.18
C VAL A 406 7.51 -4.50 23.24
N GLN A 407 8.33 -4.58 24.30
CA GLN A 407 8.10 -5.52 25.40
C GLN A 407 6.80 -5.24 26.16
N GLU A 408 6.45 -3.96 26.35
CA GLU A 408 5.24 -3.52 27.05
C GLU A 408 3.97 -3.73 26.20
N VAL A 409 4.04 -3.38 24.91
CA VAL A 409 2.89 -3.42 23.98
C VAL A 409 2.59 -4.84 23.51
N LEU A 410 3.61 -5.59 23.07
CA LEU A 410 3.42 -6.91 22.45
C LEU A 410 3.64 -8.07 23.43
N GLN A 411 4.22 -7.81 24.61
CA GLN A 411 4.51 -8.80 25.64
C GLN A 411 5.14 -10.12 25.11
N PRO A 412 6.13 -10.05 24.19
CA PRO A 412 6.76 -11.24 23.65
C PRO A 412 7.48 -12.01 24.77
N THR A 413 7.39 -13.33 24.69
CA THR A 413 8.04 -14.25 25.64
C THR A 413 9.04 -15.14 24.91
N PRO A 414 10.19 -15.46 25.51
CA PRO A 414 11.17 -16.37 24.91
C PRO A 414 10.52 -17.70 24.50
N VAL A 415 10.92 -18.20 23.34
CA VAL A 415 10.34 -19.41 22.75
C VAL A 415 11.20 -20.64 23.03
N ALA A 416 10.57 -21.78 23.28
CA ALA A 416 11.27 -23.05 23.47
C ALA A 416 11.61 -23.70 22.12
N VAL A 417 12.77 -23.38 21.56
CA VAL A 417 13.34 -24.00 20.35
C VAL A 417 14.82 -24.32 20.54
N ASP A 418 15.38 -25.16 19.68
CA ASP A 418 16.81 -25.44 19.68
C ASP A 418 17.60 -24.23 19.14
N ARG A 419 18.57 -23.74 19.93
CA ARG A 419 19.39 -22.56 19.61
C ARG A 419 20.22 -22.76 18.33
N ASP A 420 20.79 -23.94 18.14
CA ASP A 420 21.62 -24.24 16.96
C ASP A 420 20.77 -24.42 15.71
N VAL A 421 19.56 -24.98 15.83
CA VAL A 421 18.58 -25.04 14.73
C VAL A 421 18.14 -23.63 14.32
N ALA A 422 17.79 -22.77 15.27
CA ALA A 422 17.42 -21.38 14.99
C ALA A 422 18.59 -20.61 14.34
N TRP A 423 19.81 -20.78 14.84
CA TRP A 423 21.00 -20.18 14.25
C TRP A 423 21.26 -20.68 12.82
N ALA A 424 21.11 -21.99 12.58
CA ALA A 424 21.25 -22.58 11.25
C ALA A 424 20.19 -22.06 10.27
N ALA A 425 18.95 -21.84 10.73
CA ALA A 425 17.89 -21.24 9.93
C ALA A 425 18.22 -19.78 9.57
N LEU A 426 18.64 -18.96 10.52
CA LEU A 426 19.01 -17.55 10.32
C LEU A 426 20.19 -17.38 9.32
N THR A 427 21.08 -18.36 9.27
CA THR A 427 22.27 -18.36 8.41
C THR A 427 22.13 -19.18 7.12
N ARG A 428 20.94 -19.76 6.85
CA ARG A 428 20.72 -20.73 5.75
C ARG A 428 21.07 -20.18 4.37
N ASP A 429 20.71 -18.94 4.06
CA ASP A 429 21.02 -18.27 2.78
C ASP A 429 22.51 -17.92 2.59
N LYS A 430 23.37 -18.17 3.59
CA LYS A 430 24.70 -17.56 3.69
C LYS A 430 25.84 -18.58 3.69
N LYS A 431 25.55 -19.88 3.51
CA LYS A 431 26.60 -20.91 3.37
C LYS A 431 27.47 -20.76 2.11
N ALA A 432 27.13 -19.88 1.16
CA ALA A 432 27.86 -19.68 -0.09
C ALA A 432 28.85 -18.48 -0.09
N LYS A 433 28.79 -17.56 0.87
CA LYS A 433 29.74 -16.44 1.02
C LYS A 433 29.97 -16.20 2.51
N ALA A 434 31.21 -16.24 2.97
CA ALA A 434 31.64 -16.04 4.36
C ALA A 434 31.26 -14.66 4.91
N GLY A 435 29.96 -14.42 5.16
CA GLY A 435 29.42 -13.11 5.51
C GLY A 435 28.34 -13.20 6.56
N SER A 436 28.40 -12.27 7.51
CA SER A 436 27.38 -12.03 8.52
C SER A 436 25.98 -11.85 7.93
N PRO A 437 24.92 -12.15 8.72
CA PRO A 437 23.57 -11.88 8.30
C PRO A 437 23.35 -10.40 7.98
N ARG A 438 22.72 -10.14 6.84
CA ARG A 438 22.23 -8.82 6.47
C ARG A 438 20.91 -8.58 7.20
N LEU A 439 20.88 -7.55 8.02
CA LEU A 439 19.74 -7.20 8.85
C LEU A 439 19.10 -5.90 8.37
N VAL A 440 17.87 -5.70 8.82
CA VAL A 440 17.21 -4.39 8.84
C VAL A 440 17.25 -3.90 10.28
N LEU A 441 17.82 -2.72 10.47
CA LEU A 441 18.00 -2.04 11.75
C LEU A 441 17.47 -0.59 11.63
N LEU A 442 17.47 0.16 12.72
CA LEU A 442 17.04 1.56 12.75
C LEU A 442 18.16 2.45 13.30
N ASP A 443 18.33 3.66 12.78
CA ASP A 443 19.14 4.70 13.45
C ASP A 443 18.34 5.46 14.50
N ALA A 444 17.04 5.57 14.25
CA ALA A 444 16.00 6.10 15.13
C ALA A 444 14.65 5.61 14.58
N PRO A 445 13.55 5.69 15.34
CA PRO A 445 12.21 5.55 14.77
C PRO A 445 12.05 6.42 13.51
N GLY A 446 11.51 5.84 12.43
CA GLY A 446 11.37 6.54 11.14
C GLY A 446 12.63 6.57 10.27
N ARG A 447 13.77 5.99 10.73
CA ARG A 447 15.05 5.99 10.01
C ARG A 447 15.62 4.58 9.83
N PRO A 448 15.04 3.76 8.94
CA PRO A 448 15.51 2.41 8.69
C PRO A 448 16.80 2.36 7.89
N ARG A 449 17.64 1.37 8.22
CA ARG A 449 18.81 0.94 7.43
C ARG A 449 18.73 -0.56 7.16
N TRP A 450 18.86 -0.94 5.90
CA TRP A 450 18.80 -2.34 5.47
C TRP A 450 20.12 -2.78 4.83
N GLY A 451 20.33 -4.10 4.82
CA GLY A 451 21.59 -4.66 4.32
C GLY A 451 22.76 -4.53 5.31
N VAL A 452 22.47 -4.18 6.56
CA VAL A 452 23.49 -3.95 7.59
C VAL A 452 24.11 -5.29 7.99
N GLN A 453 25.44 -5.35 8.00
CA GLN A 453 26.19 -6.49 8.51
C GLN A 453 26.61 -6.21 9.94
N VAL A 454 26.26 -7.13 10.84
CA VAL A 454 26.62 -7.10 12.27
C VAL A 454 27.52 -8.30 12.56
N ASP A 455 28.39 -8.22 13.56
CA ASP A 455 29.22 -9.37 13.96
C ASP A 455 28.32 -10.58 14.29
N ALA A 456 28.66 -11.75 13.75
CA ALA A 456 27.86 -12.96 13.94
C ALA A 456 27.72 -13.35 15.42
N ARG A 457 28.69 -13.00 16.27
CA ARG A 457 28.64 -13.22 17.72
C ARG A 457 27.56 -12.38 18.37
N ASP A 458 27.44 -11.10 18.02
CA ASP A 458 26.42 -10.21 18.56
C ASP A 458 25.02 -10.65 18.13
N VAL A 459 24.87 -11.03 16.85
CA VAL A 459 23.60 -11.56 16.32
C VAL A 459 23.21 -12.85 17.03
N ARG A 460 24.16 -13.77 17.25
CA ARG A 460 23.90 -15.02 17.97
C ARG A 460 23.54 -14.76 19.43
N ALA A 461 24.28 -13.89 20.12
CA ALA A 461 24.01 -13.54 21.50
C ALA A 461 22.60 -12.97 21.67
N VAL A 462 22.16 -12.10 20.76
CA VAL A 462 20.79 -11.57 20.79
C VAL A 462 19.75 -12.64 20.47
N LEU A 463 19.98 -13.50 19.46
CA LEU A 463 19.09 -14.64 19.16
C LEU A 463 18.89 -15.53 20.39
N ASP A 464 19.97 -15.86 21.10
CA ASP A 464 19.92 -16.73 22.27
C ASP A 464 19.07 -16.14 23.40
N THR A 465 18.96 -14.80 23.50
CA THR A 465 18.07 -14.13 24.49
C THR A 465 16.59 -14.28 24.17
N LEU A 466 16.23 -14.67 22.93
CA LEU A 466 14.86 -14.91 22.50
C LEU A 466 14.41 -16.35 22.77
N ILE A 467 15.31 -17.22 23.24
CA ILE A 467 15.09 -18.66 23.39
C ILE A 467 15.19 -19.04 24.88
N ALA A 468 14.20 -19.78 25.36
CA ALA A 468 14.05 -20.17 26.77
C ALA A 468 15.16 -21.11 27.30
#